data_AF-A0A7S3F768-F1
#
_entry.id   AF-A0A7S3F768-F1
#
_cell.length_a   1.000
_cell.length_b   1.000
_cell.length_c   1.000
_cell.angle_alpha   90.00
_cell.angle_beta   90.00
_cell.angle_gamma   90.00
#
_symmetry.space_group_name_H-M   'P 1'
#
loop_
_entity.id
_entity.type
_entity.pdbx_description
1 polymer ?
#
loop_
_entity_poly.entity_id
_entity_poly.type
_entity_poly.pdbx_seq_one_letter_code
_entity_poly.pdbx_strand_id
1 'polypeptide(L)'
;DRFGEGCNNEALRILSPVGSDEELVNELTSKDSTAPRLLGQTLSRLSHCVLVMLDRCDESMEVLSHFLPWVGYNCTTVGPSSIGNRGRVSQAPLPAEVADEFLRQNMLDEHVFRFASKVFDEQLNITRRAKARAAARKAARERSKARARARARAARRRHARALYGKWAAGALVVAIALLYLTHVCRAPSSYIGARRIHVAS
;
A
#
# COMPACT_ATOMS: atom_id res chain seq x y z
N ASP A 1 29.44 -27.72 -15.19
CA ASP A 1 29.25 -27.94 -16.64
C ASP A 1 30.09 -29.15 -17.06
N ARG A 2 30.01 -29.62 -18.31
CA ARG A 2 30.70 -30.83 -18.80
C ARG A 2 32.24 -30.69 -18.84
N PHE A 3 32.76 -29.48 -18.60
CA PHE A 3 34.17 -29.12 -18.75
C PHE A 3 34.82 -28.55 -17.46
N GLY A 4 34.04 -28.30 -16.41
CA GLY A 4 34.54 -27.81 -15.12
C GLY A 4 35.08 -26.38 -15.11
N GLU A 5 34.93 -25.63 -16.22
CA GLU A 5 35.48 -24.28 -16.38
C GLU A 5 34.54 -23.17 -15.89
N GLY A 6 33.38 -23.54 -15.34
CA GLY A 6 32.45 -22.60 -14.76
C GLY A 6 31.35 -22.17 -15.72
N CYS A 7 30.38 -21.48 -15.13
CA CYS A 7 29.16 -21.01 -15.75
C CYS A 7 29.38 -19.60 -16.32
N ASN A 8 30.24 -19.45 -17.35
CA ASN A 8 30.43 -18.15 -17.99
C ASN A 8 29.24 -17.84 -18.91
N ASN A 9 28.85 -16.56 -18.98
CA ASN A 9 27.84 -16.04 -19.89
C ASN A 9 26.44 -16.69 -19.74
N GLU A 10 26.05 -17.08 -18.51
CA GLU A 10 24.78 -17.78 -18.28
C GLU A 10 23.57 -16.96 -18.70
N ALA A 11 23.64 -15.63 -18.54
CA ALA A 11 22.54 -14.79 -18.97
C ALA A 11 22.37 -14.83 -20.50
N LEU A 12 23.47 -14.91 -21.24
CA LEU A 12 23.44 -15.11 -22.70
C LEU A 12 22.98 -16.53 -23.04
N ARG A 13 23.31 -17.54 -22.23
CA ARG A 13 22.80 -18.91 -22.42
C ARG A 13 21.28 -18.97 -22.36
N ILE A 14 20.68 -18.26 -21.41
CA ILE A 14 19.23 -18.30 -21.21
C ILE A 14 18.50 -17.41 -22.22
N LEU A 15 19.07 -16.24 -22.53
CA LEU A 15 18.33 -15.16 -23.18
C LEU A 15 18.78 -14.88 -24.61
N SER A 16 19.91 -15.40 -25.10
CA SER A 16 20.34 -15.19 -26.48
C SER A 16 19.76 -16.26 -27.43
N PRO A 17 19.72 -16.03 -28.75
CA PRO A 17 19.30 -17.05 -29.72
C PRO A 17 20.32 -18.18 -29.90
N VAL A 18 21.56 -18.02 -29.43
CA VAL A 18 22.61 -19.06 -29.48
C VAL A 18 22.71 -19.85 -28.18
N GLY A 19 21.76 -19.67 -27.26
CA GLY A 19 21.80 -20.24 -25.92
C GLY A 19 21.88 -21.77 -25.83
N SER A 20 21.52 -22.47 -26.91
CA SER A 20 21.64 -23.93 -27.01
C SER A 20 23.04 -24.42 -27.41
N ASP A 21 23.93 -23.50 -27.82
CA ASP A 21 25.31 -23.80 -28.19
C ASP A 21 26.24 -23.50 -27.00
N GLU A 22 26.47 -24.52 -26.18
CA GLU A 22 27.27 -24.37 -24.94
C GLU A 22 28.72 -23.97 -25.23
N GLU A 23 29.32 -24.50 -26.30
CA GLU A 23 30.71 -24.24 -26.67
C GLU A 23 30.86 -22.78 -27.10
N LEU A 24 30.00 -22.31 -28.00
CA LEU A 24 29.99 -20.91 -28.41
C LEU A 24 29.75 -19.97 -27.22
N VAL A 25 28.79 -20.27 -26.34
CA VAL A 25 28.49 -19.40 -25.20
C VAL A 25 29.64 -19.34 -24.20
N ASN A 26 30.33 -20.46 -23.95
CA ASN A 26 31.46 -20.49 -23.02
C ASN A 26 32.70 -19.78 -23.58
N GLU A 27 32.90 -19.80 -24.90
CA GLU A 27 34.03 -19.13 -25.56
C GLU A 27 33.79 -17.64 -25.84
N LEU A 28 32.56 -17.15 -25.68
CA LEU A 28 32.24 -15.74 -25.90
C LEU A 28 33.02 -14.84 -24.94
N THR A 29 33.84 -13.98 -25.52
CA THR A 29 34.56 -12.92 -24.81
C THR A 29 34.19 -11.54 -25.36
N SER A 30 34.58 -10.48 -24.65
CA SER A 30 34.41 -9.10 -25.12
C SER A 30 35.17 -8.77 -26.42
N LYS A 31 36.11 -9.64 -26.83
CA LYS A 31 36.86 -9.50 -28.09
C LYS A 31 36.15 -10.12 -29.28
N ASP A 32 35.12 -10.94 -29.05
CA ASP A 32 34.36 -11.57 -30.12
C ASP A 32 33.48 -10.54 -30.85
N SER A 33 33.56 -10.52 -32.18
CA SER A 33 32.81 -9.57 -33.02
C SER A 33 31.28 -9.74 -32.95
N THR A 34 30.81 -10.93 -32.57
CA THR A 34 29.39 -11.27 -32.43
C THR A 34 28.84 -10.93 -31.05
N ALA A 35 29.70 -10.79 -30.03
CA ALA A 35 29.31 -10.53 -28.64
C ALA A 35 28.42 -9.29 -28.47
N PRO A 36 28.69 -8.13 -29.10
CA PRO A 36 27.83 -6.95 -28.96
C PRO A 36 26.40 -7.19 -29.45
N ARG A 37 26.23 -7.95 -30.55
CA ARG A 37 24.91 -8.27 -31.10
C ARG A 37 24.14 -9.21 -30.16
N LEU A 38 24.81 -10.25 -29.67
CA LEU A 38 24.22 -11.23 -28.75
C LEU A 38 23.86 -10.59 -27.40
N LEU A 39 24.74 -9.73 -26.89
CA LEU A 39 24.47 -8.94 -25.70
C LEU A 39 23.25 -8.03 -25.93
N GLY A 40 23.20 -7.29 -27.04
CA GLY A 40 22.06 -6.42 -27.37
C GLY A 40 20.72 -7.18 -27.41
N GLN A 41 20.70 -8.37 -28.00
CA GLN A 41 19.50 -9.23 -28.01
C GLN A 41 19.13 -9.74 -26.62
N THR A 42 20.13 -10.13 -25.83
CA THR A 42 19.97 -10.57 -24.44
C THR A 42 19.36 -9.47 -23.58
N LEU A 43 19.92 -8.25 -23.63
CA LEU A 43 19.40 -7.09 -22.90
C LEU A 43 17.99 -6.72 -23.37
N SER A 44 17.72 -6.78 -24.68
CA SER A 44 16.39 -6.53 -25.23
C SER A 44 15.36 -7.54 -24.73
N ARG A 45 15.69 -8.83 -24.64
CA ARG A 45 14.76 -9.83 -24.08
C ARG A 45 14.58 -9.65 -22.58
N LEU A 46 15.67 -9.39 -21.86
CA LEU A 46 15.66 -9.15 -20.42
C LEU A 46 14.75 -7.98 -20.02
N SER A 47 14.67 -6.92 -20.83
CA SER A 47 13.80 -5.76 -20.54
C SER A 47 12.30 -6.06 -20.58
N HIS A 48 11.90 -7.21 -21.14
CA HIS A 48 10.51 -7.67 -21.17
C HIS A 48 10.18 -8.64 -20.02
N CYS A 49 11.15 -8.97 -19.17
CA CYS A 49 10.97 -9.89 -18.06
C CYS A 49 10.69 -9.14 -16.75
N VAL A 50 9.95 -9.78 -15.84
CA VAL A 50 9.90 -9.36 -14.42
C VAL A 50 11.16 -9.91 -13.75
N LEU A 51 11.97 -9.02 -13.19
CA LEU A 51 13.26 -9.41 -12.63
C LEU A 51 13.19 -9.58 -11.12
N VAL A 52 14.02 -10.49 -10.62
CA VAL A 52 14.22 -10.72 -9.19
C VAL A 52 15.71 -10.74 -8.90
N MET A 53 16.08 -10.17 -7.77
CA MET A 53 17.46 -9.99 -7.31
C MET A 53 17.62 -10.73 -5.98
N LEU A 54 18.48 -11.75 -5.96
CA LEU A 54 18.62 -12.65 -4.80
C LEU A 54 19.15 -11.94 -3.55
N ASP A 55 20.01 -10.94 -3.74
CA ASP A 55 20.55 -10.05 -2.72
C ASP A 55 19.54 -9.02 -2.21
N ARG A 56 18.39 -8.87 -2.90
CA ARG A 56 17.32 -7.89 -2.63
C ARG A 56 15.97 -8.59 -2.52
N CYS A 57 15.92 -9.62 -1.69
CA CYS A 57 14.78 -10.53 -1.55
C CYS A 57 13.46 -9.79 -1.23
N ASP A 58 13.44 -8.91 -0.22
CA ASP A 58 12.22 -8.19 0.18
C ASP A 58 11.65 -7.31 -0.95
N GLU A 59 12.53 -6.64 -1.68
CA GLU A 59 12.16 -5.79 -2.81
C GLU A 59 11.71 -6.62 -4.01
N SER A 60 12.34 -7.78 -4.22
CA SER A 60 11.94 -8.73 -5.25
C SER A 60 10.56 -9.31 -4.99
N MET A 61 10.24 -9.59 -3.72
CA MET A 61 8.89 -9.99 -3.31
C MET A 61 7.87 -8.87 -3.56
N GLU A 62 8.25 -7.62 -3.32
CA GLU A 62 7.42 -6.47 -3.64
C GLU A 62 7.13 -6.37 -5.15
N VAL A 63 8.14 -6.50 -6.00
CA VAL A 63 8.02 -6.46 -7.46
C VAL A 63 7.18 -7.63 -7.97
N LEU A 64 7.48 -8.85 -7.55
CA LEU A 64 6.74 -10.06 -7.94
C LEU A 64 5.27 -9.98 -7.57
N SER A 65 4.95 -9.62 -6.33
CA SER A 65 3.57 -9.50 -5.88
C SER A 65 2.78 -8.42 -6.63
N HIS A 66 3.47 -7.45 -7.23
CA HIS A 66 2.84 -6.42 -8.05
C HIS A 66 2.55 -6.89 -9.47
N PHE A 67 3.56 -7.44 -10.17
CA PHE A 67 3.43 -7.80 -11.58
C PHE A 67 2.87 -9.21 -11.80
N LEU A 68 3.13 -10.14 -10.88
CA LEU A 68 2.77 -11.56 -10.96
C LEU A 68 2.13 -12.05 -9.65
N PRO A 69 0.96 -11.50 -9.24
CA PRO A 69 0.35 -11.78 -7.93
C PRO A 69 -0.07 -13.24 -7.71
N TRP A 70 -0.12 -14.06 -8.76
CA TRP A 70 -0.42 -15.48 -8.68
C TRP A 70 0.81 -16.36 -8.39
N VAL A 71 2.02 -15.78 -8.46
CA VAL A 71 3.26 -16.51 -8.19
C VAL A 71 3.51 -16.52 -6.69
N GLY A 72 3.32 -17.68 -6.06
CA GLY A 72 3.60 -17.93 -4.64
C GLY A 72 5.08 -18.12 -4.34
N TYR A 73 5.95 -17.27 -4.88
CA TYR A 73 7.39 -17.32 -4.62
C TYR A 73 7.70 -16.78 -3.23
N ASN A 74 8.70 -17.34 -2.56
CA ASN A 74 9.23 -16.81 -1.31
C ASN A 74 10.75 -17.01 -1.29
N CYS A 75 11.51 -15.92 -1.41
CA CYS A 75 12.97 -16.02 -1.37
C CYS A 75 13.52 -16.32 0.05
N THR A 76 12.72 -16.20 1.11
CA THR A 76 13.14 -16.59 2.48
C THR A 76 13.17 -18.11 2.68
N THR A 77 12.42 -18.89 1.89
CA THR A 77 12.58 -20.36 1.82
C THR A 77 13.84 -20.79 1.07
N VAL A 78 14.64 -19.84 0.61
CA VAL A 78 16.01 -20.01 0.12
C VAL A 78 16.98 -19.29 1.07
N GLY A 79 16.62 -19.15 2.34
CA GLY A 79 17.54 -18.72 3.38
C GLY A 79 18.65 -19.75 3.58
N PRO A 80 19.77 -19.38 4.23
CA PRO A 80 20.92 -20.26 4.46
C PRO A 80 20.59 -21.56 5.21
N SER A 81 19.37 -21.68 5.76
CA SER A 81 18.90 -22.83 6.53
C SER A 81 18.13 -23.87 5.71
N SER A 82 17.66 -23.56 4.51
CA SER A 82 16.73 -24.42 3.74
C SER A 82 17.31 -24.98 2.44
N ILE A 83 18.52 -24.55 2.06
CA ILE A 83 19.37 -25.32 1.14
C ILE A 83 20.17 -26.29 1.99
N GLY A 84 19.59 -27.44 2.32
CA GLY A 84 20.35 -28.56 2.86
C GLY A 84 21.56 -28.83 1.96
N ASN A 85 22.77 -28.65 2.50
CA ASN A 85 24.03 -29.10 1.92
C ASN A 85 24.57 -28.42 0.64
N ARG A 86 24.24 -27.17 0.30
CA ARG A 86 25.17 -26.39 -0.55
C ARG A 86 26.12 -25.64 0.36
N GLY A 87 27.38 -26.04 0.35
CA GLY A 87 28.41 -25.59 1.29
C GLY A 87 28.35 -24.09 1.53
N ARG A 88 28.54 -23.69 2.79
CA ARG A 88 28.88 -22.31 3.14
C ARG A 88 30.07 -21.90 2.27
N VAL A 89 29.80 -21.25 1.14
CA VAL A 89 30.85 -20.59 0.37
C VAL A 89 31.45 -19.59 1.33
N SER A 90 32.74 -19.74 1.60
CA SER A 90 33.45 -18.83 2.48
C SER A 90 33.15 -17.40 2.03
N GLN A 91 32.62 -16.57 2.93
CA GLN A 91 32.46 -15.14 2.68
C GLN A 91 33.80 -14.41 2.70
N ALA A 92 34.92 -15.13 2.83
CA ALA A 92 36.23 -14.53 2.65
C ALA A 92 36.27 -13.88 1.26
N PRO A 93 36.60 -12.58 1.18
CA PRO A 93 36.76 -11.93 -0.11
C PRO A 93 37.80 -12.69 -0.92
N LEU A 94 37.50 -12.88 -2.21
CA LEU A 94 38.45 -13.47 -3.14
C LEU A 94 39.73 -12.60 -3.15
N PRO A 95 40.92 -13.21 -3.31
CA PRO A 95 42.13 -12.45 -3.60
C PRO A 95 41.87 -11.51 -4.78
N ALA A 96 42.39 -10.28 -4.72
CA ALA A 96 42.10 -9.25 -5.74
C ALA A 96 42.37 -9.75 -7.17
N GLU A 97 43.48 -10.46 -7.37
CA GLU A 97 43.86 -11.05 -8.66
C GLU A 97 42.82 -12.06 -9.18
N VAL A 98 42.24 -12.85 -8.28
CA VAL A 98 41.19 -13.84 -8.63
C VAL A 98 39.87 -13.14 -8.94
N ALA A 99 39.53 -12.10 -8.18
CA ALA A 99 38.32 -11.30 -8.43
C ALA A 99 38.40 -10.57 -9.78
N ASP A 100 39.54 -9.98 -10.10
CA ASP A 100 39.77 -9.27 -11.36
C ASP A 100 39.71 -10.22 -12.56
N GLU A 101 40.34 -11.39 -12.46
CA GLU A 101 40.27 -12.41 -13.52
C GLU A 101 38.84 -12.94 -13.70
N PHE A 102 38.13 -13.18 -12.59
CA PHE A 102 36.72 -13.59 -12.63
C PHE A 102 35.85 -12.55 -13.34
N LEU A 103 36.00 -11.26 -13.01
CA LEU A 103 35.29 -10.17 -13.67
C LEU A 103 35.68 -10.02 -15.14
N ARG A 104 36.96 -10.23 -15.47
CA ARG A 104 37.45 -10.18 -16.86
C ARG A 104 36.81 -11.28 -17.71
N GLN A 105 36.68 -12.49 -17.18
CA GLN A 105 36.04 -13.62 -17.85
C GLN A 105 34.51 -13.45 -17.95
N ASN A 106 33.89 -12.78 -16.97
CA ASN A 106 32.44 -12.59 -16.89
C ASN A 106 31.98 -11.18 -17.29
N MET A 107 32.76 -10.48 -18.12
CA MET A 107 32.50 -9.08 -18.47
C MET A 107 31.14 -8.89 -19.15
N LEU A 108 30.70 -9.83 -19.99
CA LEU A 108 29.39 -9.78 -20.65
C LEU A 108 28.25 -9.96 -19.63
N ASP A 109 28.39 -10.91 -18.70
CA ASP A 109 27.41 -11.09 -17.62
C ASP A 109 27.36 -9.88 -16.67
N GLU A 110 28.48 -9.21 -16.40
CA GLU A 110 28.49 -7.96 -15.64
C GLU A 110 27.67 -6.86 -16.33
N HIS A 111 27.74 -6.76 -17.66
CA HIS A 111 26.86 -5.85 -18.41
C HIS A 111 25.39 -6.23 -18.27
N VAL A 112 25.07 -7.53 -18.33
CA VAL A 112 23.70 -8.02 -18.14
C VAL A 112 23.22 -7.73 -16.72
N PHE A 113 24.04 -7.99 -15.69
CA PHE A 113 23.72 -7.74 -14.30
C PHE A 113 23.46 -6.26 -14.01
N ARG A 114 24.30 -5.36 -14.53
CA ARG A 114 24.09 -3.91 -14.38
C ARG A 114 22.82 -3.44 -15.06
N PHE A 115 22.51 -3.98 -16.25
CA PHE A 115 21.27 -3.66 -16.94
C PHE A 115 20.05 -4.22 -16.19
N ALA A 116 20.10 -5.48 -15.76
CA ALA A 116 19.07 -6.13 -14.94
C ALA A 116 18.77 -5.32 -13.67
N SER A 117 19.81 -4.86 -12.97
CA SER A 117 19.69 -4.04 -11.77
C SER A 117 18.92 -2.74 -12.03
N LYS A 118 19.20 -2.06 -13.14
CA LYS A 118 18.48 -0.84 -13.54
C LYS A 118 17.02 -1.10 -13.91
N VAL A 119 16.77 -2.19 -14.65
CA VAL A 119 15.40 -2.59 -15.00
C VAL A 119 14.60 -2.93 -13.74
N PHE A 120 15.22 -3.67 -12.81
CA PHE A 120 14.63 -3.99 -11.52
C PHE A 120 14.30 -2.74 -10.69
N ASP A 121 15.22 -1.77 -10.62
CA ASP A 121 14.98 -0.51 -9.90
C ASP A 121 13.79 0.26 -10.47
N GLU A 122 13.61 0.28 -11.78
CA GLU A 122 12.45 0.92 -12.40
C GLU A 122 11.15 0.13 -12.14
N GLN A 123 11.19 -1.20 -12.18
CA GLN A 123 10.07 -2.06 -11.78
C GLN A 123 9.65 -1.83 -10.32
N LEU A 124 10.62 -1.69 -9.42
CA LEU A 124 10.41 -1.38 -8.01
C LEU A 124 9.80 0.01 -7.82
N ASN A 125 10.28 1.01 -8.57
CA ASN A 125 9.76 2.37 -8.55
C ASN A 125 8.29 2.43 -9.02
N ILE A 126 7.97 1.75 -10.13
CA ILE A 126 6.59 1.60 -10.62
C ILE A 126 5.69 0.99 -9.54
N THR A 127 6.14 -0.11 -8.93
CA THR A 127 5.42 -0.82 -7.88
C THR A 127 5.11 0.09 -6.69
N ARG A 128 6.12 0.80 -6.18
CA ARG A 128 5.98 1.70 -5.02
C ARG A 128 5.07 2.89 -5.32
N ARG A 129 5.17 3.47 -6.52
CA ARG A 129 4.25 4.54 -6.98
C ARG A 129 2.81 4.04 -7.04
N ALA A 130 2.58 2.83 -7.53
CA ALA A 130 1.24 2.23 -7.56
C ALA A 130 0.66 2.04 -6.15
N LYS A 131 1.45 1.49 -5.21
CA LYS A 131 1.06 1.33 -3.80
C LYS A 131 0.74 2.68 -3.14
N ALA A 132 1.58 3.69 -3.33
CA ALA A 132 1.36 5.03 -2.79
C ALA A 132 0.06 5.65 -3.31
N ARG A 133 -0.22 5.52 -4.62
CA ARG A 133 -1.48 5.98 -5.23
C ARG A 133 -2.70 5.25 -4.66
N ALA A 134 -2.62 3.94 -4.46
CA ALA A 134 -3.71 3.16 -3.87
C ALA A 134 -3.99 3.60 -2.41
N ALA A 135 -2.94 3.80 -1.61
CA ALA A 135 -3.05 4.29 -0.24
C ALA A 135 -3.68 5.70 -0.19
N ALA A 136 -3.25 6.62 -1.06
CA ALA A 136 -3.81 7.96 -1.15
C ALA A 136 -5.31 7.93 -1.51
N ARG A 137 -5.71 7.08 -2.47
CA ARG A 137 -7.12 6.88 -2.84
C ARG A 137 -7.94 6.35 -1.67
N LYS A 138 -7.43 5.36 -0.93
CA LYS A 138 -8.10 4.81 0.26
C LYS A 138 -8.26 5.89 1.34
N ALA A 139 -7.21 6.65 1.63
CA ALA A 139 -7.25 7.75 2.60
C ALA A 139 -8.26 8.85 2.20
N ALA A 140 -8.31 9.22 0.91
CA ALA A 140 -9.28 10.18 0.40
C ALA A 140 -10.73 9.70 0.57
N ARG A 141 -11.00 8.41 0.28
CA ARG A 141 -12.31 7.79 0.50
C ARG A 141 -12.72 7.81 1.97
N GLU A 142 -11.82 7.46 2.88
CA GLU A 142 -12.10 7.48 4.31
C GLU A 142 -12.33 8.90 4.85
N ARG A 143 -11.54 9.89 4.39
CA ARG A 143 -11.79 11.31 4.71
C ARG A 143 -13.16 11.77 4.21
N SER A 144 -13.55 11.38 3.01
CA SER A 144 -14.88 11.71 2.45
C SER A 144 -16.01 11.10 3.30
N LYS A 145 -15.90 9.81 3.65
CA LYS A 145 -16.85 9.14 4.54
C LYS A 145 -16.93 9.80 5.91
N ALA A 146 -15.78 10.17 6.50
CA ALA A 146 -15.74 10.85 7.80
C ALA A 146 -16.44 12.22 7.75
N ARG A 147 -16.19 13.01 6.69
CA ARG A 147 -16.87 14.30 6.46
C ARG A 147 -18.38 14.13 6.29
N ALA A 148 -18.83 13.13 5.52
CA ALA A 148 -20.25 12.82 5.36
C ALA A 148 -20.91 12.47 6.70
N ARG A 149 -20.26 11.60 7.50
CA ARG A 149 -20.73 11.23 8.85
C ARG A 149 -20.78 12.44 9.80
N ALA A 150 -19.78 13.30 9.76
CA ALA A 150 -19.76 14.52 10.58
C ALA A 150 -20.90 15.48 10.21
N ARG A 151 -21.15 15.69 8.90
CA ARG A 151 -22.28 16.49 8.41
C ARG A 151 -23.63 15.91 8.84
N ALA A 152 -23.81 14.60 8.72
CA ALA A 152 -25.03 13.92 9.16
C ALA A 152 -25.26 14.08 10.68
N ARG A 153 -24.21 13.93 11.51
CA ARG A 153 -24.29 14.16 12.95
C ARG A 153 -24.65 15.62 13.28
N ALA A 154 -24.04 16.58 12.60
CA ALA A 154 -24.35 17.99 12.78
C ALA A 154 -25.79 18.32 12.38
N ALA A 155 -26.31 17.75 11.29
CA ALA A 155 -27.69 17.89 10.87
C ALA A 155 -28.67 17.33 11.93
N ARG A 156 -28.41 16.13 12.46
CA ARG A 156 -29.22 15.54 13.55
C ARG A 156 -29.22 16.41 14.80
N ARG A 157 -28.07 16.96 15.21
CA ARG A 157 -27.98 17.89 16.35
C ARG A 157 -28.78 19.16 16.14
N ARG A 158 -28.74 19.75 14.93
CA ARG A 158 -29.56 20.92 14.57
C ARG A 158 -31.05 20.60 14.62
N HIS A 159 -31.46 19.47 14.06
CA HIS A 159 -32.85 19.02 14.11
C HIS A 159 -33.34 18.81 15.55
N ALA A 160 -32.55 18.13 16.39
CA ALA A 160 -32.86 17.94 17.80
C ALA A 160 -33.01 19.28 18.54
N ARG A 161 -32.09 20.22 18.36
CA ARG A 161 -32.18 21.57 18.95
C ARG A 161 -33.45 22.30 18.51
N ALA A 162 -33.81 22.22 17.23
CA ALA A 162 -35.03 22.83 16.71
C ALA A 162 -36.29 22.21 17.35
N LEU A 163 -36.34 20.89 17.52
CA LEU A 163 -37.43 20.22 18.24
C LEU A 163 -37.51 20.67 19.69
N TYR A 164 -36.39 20.65 20.42
CA TYR A 164 -36.34 21.12 21.82
C TYR A 164 -36.80 22.57 21.95
N GLY A 165 -36.40 23.46 21.03
CA GLY A 165 -36.87 24.85 21.01
C GLY A 165 -38.38 24.96 20.85
N LYS A 166 -39.00 24.14 19.98
CA LYS A 166 -40.46 24.07 19.83
C LYS A 166 -41.15 23.59 21.10
N TRP A 167 -40.65 22.53 21.73
CA TRP A 167 -41.20 21.99 22.97
C TRP A 167 -41.07 22.99 24.13
N ALA A 168 -39.92 23.65 24.28
CA ALA A 168 -39.69 24.65 25.32
C ALA A 168 -40.61 25.87 25.15
N ALA A 169 -40.81 26.35 23.91
CA ALA A 169 -41.76 27.42 23.63
C ALA A 169 -43.20 27.02 23.97
N GLY A 170 -43.62 25.80 23.60
CA GLY A 170 -44.94 25.27 23.97
C GLY A 170 -45.14 25.18 25.48
N ALA A 171 -44.15 24.65 26.21
CA ALA A 171 -44.19 24.56 27.67
C ALA A 171 -44.28 25.94 28.34
N LEU A 172 -43.55 26.94 27.82
CA LEU A 172 -43.61 28.31 28.31
C LEU A 172 -45.00 28.92 28.12
N VAL A 173 -45.64 28.73 26.96
CA VAL A 173 -47.01 29.21 26.70
C VAL A 173 -48.00 28.57 27.67
N VAL A 174 -47.91 27.26 27.90
CA VAL A 174 -48.75 26.56 28.88
C VAL A 174 -48.53 27.09 30.29
N ALA A 175 -47.28 27.31 30.70
CA ALA A 175 -46.96 27.86 32.02
C ALA A 175 -47.54 29.27 32.20
N ILE A 176 -47.42 30.14 31.19
CA ILE A 176 -48.02 31.49 31.21
C ILE A 176 -49.54 31.40 31.31
N ALA A 177 -50.19 30.51 30.54
CA ALA A 177 -51.65 30.33 30.61
C ALA A 177 -52.12 29.84 31.99
N LEU A 178 -51.38 28.91 32.61
CA LEU A 178 -51.66 28.43 33.97
C LEU A 178 -51.50 29.55 35.02
N LEU A 179 -50.45 30.37 34.91
CA LEU A 179 -50.26 31.55 35.78
C LEU A 179 -51.38 32.58 35.63
N TYR A 180 -51.87 32.79 34.40
CA TYR A 180 -52.99 33.69 34.15
C TYR A 180 -54.30 33.16 34.78
N LEU A 181 -54.58 31.87 34.64
CA LEU A 181 -55.75 31.21 35.25
C LEU A 181 -55.73 31.30 36.78
N THR A 182 -54.59 31.10 37.43
CA THR A 182 -54.49 31.22 38.90
C THR A 182 -54.68 32.66 39.39
N HIS A 183 -54.28 33.66 38.60
CA HIS A 183 -54.54 35.06 38.93
C HIS A 183 -56.01 35.47 38.72
N VAL A 184 -56.66 35.01 37.66
CA VAL A 184 -58.08 35.35 37.37
C VAL A 184 -59.03 34.62 38.31
N CYS A 185 -58.77 33.36 38.66
CA CYS A 185 -59.59 32.61 39.62
C CYS A 185 -59.40 33.04 41.08
N ARG A 186 -58.40 33.88 41.36
CA ARG A 186 -58.21 34.53 42.68
C ARG A 186 -58.90 35.89 42.73
N ALA A 187 -60.04 36.03 42.05
CA ALA A 187 -60.96 37.13 42.31
C ALA A 187 -61.48 37.01 43.76
N PRO A 188 -61.42 38.09 44.55
CA PRO A 188 -61.90 38.04 45.93
C PRO A 188 -63.40 37.78 45.93
N SER A 189 -63.80 36.70 46.62
CA SER A 189 -65.19 36.39 46.96
C SER A 189 -65.70 37.46 47.92
N SER A 190 -66.07 38.62 47.38
CA SER A 190 -66.56 39.77 48.14
C SER A 190 -68.04 40.03 47.85
N TYR A 191 -68.92 39.03 47.93
CA TYR A 191 -70.37 39.28 48.01
C TYR A 191 -71.12 38.10 48.67
N ILE A 192 -71.13 38.06 50.01
CA ILE A 192 -72.28 37.55 50.77
C ILE A 192 -72.63 38.63 51.79
N GLY A 193 -73.53 39.53 51.38
CA GLY A 193 -74.15 40.50 52.27
C GLY A 193 -75.12 39.77 53.20
N ALA A 194 -74.81 39.76 54.50
CA ALA A 194 -75.73 39.34 55.54
C ALA A 194 -76.88 40.35 55.65
N ARG A 195 -78.07 40.00 55.12
CA ARG A 195 -79.32 40.72 55.41
C ARG A 195 -79.79 40.37 56.82
N ARG A 196 -79.70 41.32 57.75
CA ARG A 196 -80.46 41.31 59.01
C ARG A 196 -81.95 41.52 58.68
N ILE A 197 -82.77 40.54 59.04
CA ILE A 197 -84.23 40.68 59.09
C ILE A 197 -84.56 41.18 60.50
N HIS A 198 -85.07 42.40 60.62
CA HIS A 198 -85.74 42.88 61.83
C HIS A 198 -87.17 42.32 61.85
N VAL A 199 -87.53 41.60 62.91
CA VAL A 199 -88.92 41.26 63.25
C VAL A 199 -89.34 42.20 64.38
N ALA A 200 -90.39 42.97 64.14
CA ALA A 200 -91.09 43.77 65.14
C ALA A 200 -92.15 42.90 65.82
N SER A 201 -92.20 42.98 67.15
CA SER A 201 -93.35 42.68 68.00
C SER A 201 -93.33 43.64 69.18
#